data_AF-A0A8J8F7R5-F1
#
_entry.id   AF-A0A8J8F7R5-F1
#
_cell.length_a   1.000
_cell.length_b   1.000
_cell.length_c   1.000
_cell.angle_alpha   90.00
_cell.angle_beta   90.00
_cell.angle_gamma   90.00
#
_symmetry.space_group_name_H-M   'P 1'
#
loop_
_entity.id
_entity.type
_entity.pdbx_description
1 polymer ?
#
loop_
_entity_poly.entity_id
_entity_poly.type
_entity_poly.pdbx_seq_one_letter_code
_entity_poly.pdbx_strand_id
1 'polypeptide(L)'
;MSIKTTQMELSAYVIETQHNKEDPITFPFSWVIGEKVITTISELSHDEKEKAKKKRKACSLCGSREMEYEKESGRFLHLICKDCATRYVRNAWKLNSIRERRL
;
A
#
# COMPACT_ATOMS: atom_id res chain seq x y z
N MET A 1 65.87 6.30 -1.04
CA MET A 1 65.45 6.57 -2.43
C MET A 1 64.14 5.85 -2.71
N SER A 2 63.13 6.63 -3.08
CA SER A 2 61.91 6.33 -3.86
C SER A 2 61.02 5.10 -3.55
N ILE A 3 60.00 5.37 -2.73
CA ILE A 3 58.54 5.19 -2.95
C ILE A 3 58.11 4.21 -4.06
N LYS A 4 57.31 3.20 -3.69
CA LYS A 4 56.06 2.88 -4.40
C LYS A 4 54.95 2.48 -3.41
N THR A 5 54.06 3.42 -3.20
CA THR A 5 52.72 3.30 -2.63
C THR A 5 51.87 2.34 -3.46
N THR A 6 51.15 1.42 -2.82
CA THR A 6 49.98 0.79 -3.42
C THR A 6 48.83 0.86 -2.43
N GLN A 7 47.89 1.73 -2.76
CA GLN A 7 46.54 1.78 -2.20
C GLN A 7 45.78 0.52 -2.62
N MET A 8 45.07 -0.11 -1.69
CA MET A 8 43.85 -0.89 -1.90
C MET A 8 43.07 -0.76 -0.59
N GLU A 9 42.35 0.35 -0.44
CA GLU A 9 40.90 0.45 -0.71
C GLU A 9 40.06 -0.34 0.29
N LEU A 10 39.44 0.44 1.17
CA LEU A 10 38.35 0.09 2.06
C LEU A 10 37.21 -0.56 1.29
N SER A 11 37.04 -1.88 1.39
CA SER A 11 35.75 -2.50 1.13
C SER A 11 34.97 -2.58 2.45
N ALA A 12 34.35 -1.46 2.81
CA ALA A 12 33.24 -1.45 3.74
C ALA A 12 32.09 -2.25 3.10
N TYR A 13 32.04 -3.55 3.38
CA TYR A 13 30.90 -4.40 3.05
C TYR A 13 29.76 -4.11 4.04
N VAL A 14 29.12 -2.95 3.86
CA VAL A 14 27.73 -2.75 4.29
C VAL A 14 26.88 -3.34 3.18
N ILE A 15 26.66 -4.66 3.23
CA ILE A 15 25.69 -5.33 2.40
C ILE A 15 24.40 -5.46 3.21
N GLU A 16 23.34 -4.90 2.62
CA GLU A 16 21.93 -5.26 2.83
C GLU A 16 21.24 -4.76 4.09
N THR A 17 21.13 -3.43 4.23
CA THR A 17 19.77 -2.91 4.43
C THR A 17 19.04 -2.99 3.09
N GLN A 18 18.43 -4.14 2.79
CA GLN A 18 17.26 -4.19 1.89
C GLN A 18 16.17 -3.32 2.51
N HIS A 19 16.30 -2.02 2.29
CA HIS A 19 15.21 -1.08 2.41
C HIS A 19 14.24 -1.45 1.29
N ASN A 20 13.35 -2.43 1.57
CA ASN A 20 12.06 -2.55 0.91
C ASN A 20 11.29 -1.25 1.16
N LYS A 21 11.71 -0.15 0.53
CA LYS A 21 10.87 1.02 0.34
C LYS A 21 9.84 0.60 -0.70
N GLU A 22 8.86 -0.19 -0.25
CA GLU A 22 7.60 -0.30 -0.98
C GLU A 22 7.13 1.13 -1.21
N ASP A 23 6.90 1.49 -2.47
CA ASP A 23 6.50 2.84 -2.85
C ASP A 23 5.36 3.33 -1.95
N PRO A 24 5.42 4.59 -1.48
CA PRO A 24 4.41 5.11 -0.56
C PRO A 24 3.05 5.06 -1.25
N ILE A 25 2.10 4.38 -0.61
CA ILE A 25 0.72 4.28 -1.11
C ILE A 25 0.02 5.61 -0.85
N THR A 26 -0.43 6.24 -1.92
CA THR A 26 -1.26 7.44 -1.87
C THR A 26 -2.73 7.07 -2.03
N PHE A 27 -3.59 7.82 -1.36
CA PHE A 27 -5.05 7.72 -1.47
C PHE A 27 -5.62 9.06 -1.94
N PRO A 28 -6.74 9.09 -2.68
CA PRO A 28 -7.58 7.95 -3.06
C PRO A 28 -6.92 7.03 -4.10
N PHE A 29 -7.30 5.75 -4.07
CA PHE A 29 -6.84 4.74 -5.00
C PHE A 29 -8.01 4.20 -5.83
N SER A 30 -7.81 3.99 -7.13
CA SER A 30 -8.79 3.38 -8.03
C SER A 30 -8.16 2.25 -8.82
N TRP A 31 -8.74 1.05 -8.74
CA TRP A 31 -8.33 -0.09 -9.57
C TRP A 31 -9.24 -0.21 -10.79
N VAL A 32 -8.63 -0.07 -11.97
CA VAL A 32 -9.32 -0.06 -13.26
C VAL A 32 -8.88 -1.27 -14.08
N ILE A 33 -9.84 -1.94 -14.72
CA ILE A 33 -9.58 -3.04 -15.66
C ILE A 33 -10.20 -2.67 -17.01
N GLY A 34 -9.35 -2.34 -17.99
CA GLY A 34 -9.82 -1.77 -19.26
C GLY A 34 -10.39 -0.38 -19.00
N GLU A 35 -11.66 -0.16 -19.33
CA GLU A 35 -12.36 1.11 -19.07
C GLU A 35 -13.24 1.09 -17.81
N LYS A 36 -13.25 -0.02 -17.05
CA LYS A 36 -14.14 -0.20 -15.89
C LYS A 36 -13.39 -0.04 -14.58
N VAL A 37 -13.89 0.84 -13.72
CA VAL A 37 -13.46 0.93 -12.31
C VAL A 37 -14.06 -0.24 -11.54
N ILE A 38 -13.21 -1.09 -10.98
CA ILE A 38 -13.64 -2.27 -10.22
C ILE A 38 -13.69 -1.96 -8.72
N THR A 39 -12.80 -1.09 -8.24
CA THR A 39 -12.74 -0.71 -6.83
C THR A 39 -12.14 0.67 -6.66
N THR A 40 -12.69 1.44 -5.73
CA THR A 40 -12.10 2.68 -5.22
C THR A 40 -11.85 2.53 -3.72
N ILE A 41 -10.82 3.21 -3.22
CA ILE A 41 -10.52 3.33 -1.79
C ILE A 41 -10.24 4.79 -1.48
N SER A 42 -11.00 5.37 -0.57
CA SER A 42 -10.88 6.76 -0.09
C SER A 42 -10.70 6.79 1.42
N GLU A 43 -10.03 7.85 1.90
CA GLU A 43 -9.94 8.12 3.33
C GLU A 43 -11.28 8.61 3.86
N LEU A 44 -11.68 8.09 5.02
CA LEU A 44 -12.85 8.58 5.74
C LEU A 44 -12.59 9.98 6.30
N SER A 45 -13.63 10.82 6.32
CA SER A 45 -13.57 12.08 7.06
C SER A 45 -13.46 11.84 8.57
N HIS A 46 -13.00 12.85 9.33
CA HIS A 46 -12.88 12.74 10.80
C HIS A 46 -14.22 12.36 11.45
N ASP A 47 -15.32 12.99 11.01
CA ASP A 47 -16.67 12.72 11.52
C ASP A 47 -17.12 11.28 11.26
N GLU A 48 -16.75 10.73 10.10
CA GLU A 48 -17.08 9.34 9.75
C GLU A 48 -16.26 8.33 10.56
N LYS A 49 -14.99 8.61 10.83
CA LYS A 49 -14.15 7.79 11.73
C LYS A 49 -14.77 7.74 13.13
N GLU A 50 -15.16 8.90 13.67
CA GLU A 50 -15.82 8.98 14.98
C GLU A 50 -17.19 8.27 14.99
N LYS A 51 -17.98 8.41 13.91
CA LYS A 51 -19.26 7.70 13.75
C LYS A 51 -19.06 6.18 13.68
N ALA A 52 -18.04 5.71 12.96
CA ALA A 52 -17.71 4.29 12.86
C ALA A 52 -17.33 3.71 14.23
N LYS A 53 -16.51 4.44 14.99
CA LYS A 53 -16.12 4.11 16.37
C LYS A 53 -17.32 4.03 17.31
N LYS A 54 -18.19 5.05 17.30
CA LYS A 54 -19.44 5.07 18.11
C LYS A 54 -20.36 3.90 17.80
N LYS A 55 -20.49 3.55 16.51
CA LYS A 55 -21.30 2.40 16.05
C LYS A 55 -20.60 1.05 16.24
N ARG A 56 -19.43 1.00 16.87
CA ARG A 56 -18.59 -0.20 17.05
C ARG A 56 -18.40 -0.98 15.75
N LYS A 57 -18.28 -0.27 14.64
CA LYS A 57 -18.01 -0.88 13.34
C LYS A 57 -16.62 -1.51 13.37
N ALA A 58 -16.51 -2.62 12.67
CA ALA A 58 -15.26 -3.36 12.52
C ALA A 58 -14.89 -3.43 11.04
N CYS A 59 -13.60 -3.61 10.77
CA CYS A 59 -13.06 -3.77 9.44
C CYS A 59 -13.78 -4.93 8.78
N SER A 60 -14.33 -4.69 7.59
CA SER A 60 -15.06 -5.70 6.84
C SER A 60 -14.18 -6.90 6.44
N LEU A 61 -12.85 -6.78 6.55
CA LEU A 61 -11.88 -7.79 6.12
C LEU A 61 -11.15 -8.48 7.28
N CYS A 62 -10.81 -7.75 8.35
CA CYS A 62 -10.00 -8.30 9.45
C CYS A 62 -10.59 -8.13 10.85
N GLY A 63 -11.73 -7.43 11.00
CA GLY A 63 -12.35 -7.20 12.30
C GLY A 63 -11.70 -6.13 13.19
N SER A 64 -10.62 -5.46 12.75
CA SER A 64 -10.06 -4.30 13.48
C SER A 64 -11.13 -3.23 13.74
N ARG A 65 -11.02 -2.48 14.83
CA ARG A 65 -11.97 -1.39 15.17
C ARG A 65 -11.50 -0.01 14.71
N GLU A 66 -10.32 0.08 14.13
CA GLU A 66 -9.72 1.34 13.65
C GLU A 66 -10.04 1.54 12.17
N MET A 67 -11.20 2.16 11.90
CA MET A 67 -11.66 2.43 10.54
C MET A 67 -11.05 3.73 10.05
N GLU A 68 -10.34 3.66 8.93
CA GLU A 68 -9.68 4.81 8.33
C GLU A 68 -10.08 5.05 6.88
N TYR A 69 -10.55 4.01 6.20
CA TYR A 69 -10.85 4.04 4.78
C TYR A 69 -12.23 3.45 4.49
N GLU A 70 -12.83 3.91 3.40
CA GLU A 70 -13.91 3.20 2.73
C GLU A 70 -13.38 2.55 1.46
N LYS A 71 -13.95 1.39 1.13
CA LYS A 71 -13.70 0.68 -0.12
C LYS A 71 -15.02 0.48 -0.83
N GLU A 72 -15.16 1.06 -2.01
CA GLU A 72 -16.31 0.84 -2.88
C GLU A 72 -15.98 -0.26 -3.88
N SER A 73 -16.90 -1.19 -4.10
CA SER A 73 -16.76 -2.24 -5.12
C SER A 73 -18.11 -2.53 -5.75
N GLY A 74 -18.29 -2.09 -6.99
CA GLY A 74 -19.61 -2.09 -7.62
C GLY A 74 -20.56 -1.14 -6.89
N ARG A 75 -21.57 -1.69 -6.22
CA ARG A 75 -22.56 -0.92 -5.44
C ARG A 75 -22.41 -1.08 -3.92
N PHE A 76 -21.35 -1.75 -3.48
CA PHE A 76 -21.14 -2.06 -2.07
C PHE A 76 -20.03 -1.19 -1.50
N LEU A 77 -20.29 -0.64 -0.31
CA LEU A 77 -19.37 0.19 0.45
C LEU A 77 -18.94 -0.56 1.70
N HIS A 78 -17.64 -0.70 1.88
CA HIS A 78 -17.02 -1.43 2.99
C HIS A 78 -16.11 -0.50 3.78
N LEU A 79 -16.31 -0.42 5.10
CA LEU A 79 -15.34 0.24 5.98
C LEU A 79 -14.18 -0.73 6.25
N ILE A 80 -12.95 -0.24 6.09
CA ILE A 80 -11.74 -1.02 6.28
C ILE A 80 -10.68 -0.22 7.07
N CYS A 81 -9.77 -0.95 7.73
CA CYS A 81 -8.62 -0.34 8.39
C CYS A 81 -7.50 -0.03 7.39
N LYS A 82 -6.53 0.78 7.82
CA LYS A 82 -5.34 1.15 7.04
C LYS A 82 -4.57 -0.05 6.49
N ASP A 83 -4.26 -1.02 7.33
CA ASP A 83 -3.50 -2.20 6.91
C ASP A 83 -4.18 -2.96 5.77
N CYS A 84 -5.51 -3.10 5.85
CA CYS A 84 -6.31 -3.76 4.82
C CYS A 84 -6.36 -2.93 3.53
N ALA A 85 -6.48 -1.61 3.63
CA ALA A 85 -6.42 -0.71 2.47
C ALA A 85 -5.06 -0.80 1.77
N THR A 86 -3.97 -0.66 2.52
CA THR A 86 -2.59 -0.77 2.01
C THR A 86 -2.34 -2.12 1.35
N ARG A 87 -2.74 -3.23 1.99
CA ARG A 87 -2.57 -4.58 1.43
C ARG A 87 -3.37 -4.76 0.14
N TYR A 88 -4.58 -4.19 0.07
CA TYR A 88 -5.39 -4.24 -1.14
C TYR A 88 -4.69 -3.57 -2.32
N VAL A 89 -4.20 -2.34 -2.13
CA VAL A 89 -3.51 -1.57 -3.18
C VAL A 89 -2.28 -2.33 -3.69
N ARG A 90 -1.45 -2.86 -2.78
CA ARG A 90 -0.26 -3.65 -3.16
C ARG A 90 -0.62 -4.89 -3.99
N ASN A 91 -1.66 -5.62 -3.58
CA ASN A 91 -2.12 -6.79 -4.32
C ASN A 91 -2.64 -6.39 -5.71
N ALA A 92 -3.39 -5.30 -5.82
CA ALA A 92 -3.90 -4.79 -7.09
C ALA A 92 -2.76 -4.39 -8.03
N TRP A 93 -1.74 -3.68 -7.54
CA TRP A 93 -0.54 -3.33 -8.31
C TRP A 93 0.23 -4.57 -8.79
N LYS A 94 0.43 -5.56 -7.89
CA LYS A 94 1.09 -6.82 -8.25
C LYS A 94 0.36 -7.53 -9.38
N LEU A 95 -0.97 -7.65 -9.29
CA LEU A 95 -1.80 -8.26 -10.31
C LEU A 95 -1.75 -7.48 -11.64
N ASN A 96 -1.79 -6.14 -11.57
CA ASN A 96 -1.69 -5.31 -12.77
C ASN A 96 -0.35 -5.50 -13.50
N SER A 97 0.75 -5.53 -12.75
CA SER A 97 2.10 -5.76 -13.31
C SER A 97 2.26 -7.13 -13.98
N ILE A 98 1.51 -8.14 -13.55
CA ILE A 98 1.50 -9.48 -14.15
C ILE A 98 0.71 -9.45 -15.46
N ARG A 99 -0.40 -8.71 -15.48
CA ARG A 99 -1.25 -8.58 -16.67
C ARG A 99 -0.55 -7.85 -17.81
N GLU A 100 0.14 -6.75 -17.51
CA GLU A 100 0.90 -5.99 -18.51
C GLU A 100 2.02 -6.81 -19.15
N ARG A 101 2.63 -7.73 -18.40
CA ARG A 101 3.67 -8.65 -18.91
C ARG A 101 3.16 -9.79 -19.81
N ARG A 102 1.84 -9.99 -19.87
CA ARG A 102 1.20 -11.04 -20.68
C ARG A 102 0.58 -10.51 -21.98
N LEU A 103 0.60 -9.19 -22.18
CA LEU A 103 0.19 -8.51 -23.40
C LEU A 103 1.43 -8.24 -24.26
#